data_AF-A0A257ZFW7-F1
#
_entry.id   AF-A0A257ZFW7-F1
#
_cell.length_a   1.000
_cell.length_b   1.000
_cell.length_c   1.000
_cell.angle_alpha   90.00
_cell.angle_beta   90.00
_cell.angle_gamma   90.00
#
_symmetry.space_group_name_H-M   'P 1'
#
loop_
_entity.id
_entity.type
_entity.pdbx_description
1 polymer ?
#
loop_
_entity_poly.entity_id
_entity_poly.type
_entity_poly.pdbx_seq_one_letter_code
_entity_poly.pdbx_strand_id
1 'polypeptide(L)'
;MVTSITFFYAAFALLGGVIGARLVQARMSAGVYSAGAGFLASVATQLNGGSEAAAFATFLLAASLMGLLFKLRPLQIAGILAAVIVVSVVGSFMISFALGFENGFLKALNHSLKP
;
A
#
# COMPACT_ATOMS: atom_id res chain seq x y z
N MET A 1 14.55 8.53 4.76
CA MET A 1 14.84 8.49 3.31
C MET A 1 13.62 7.92 2.61
N VAL A 2 13.05 8.65 1.65
CA VAL A 2 12.03 8.08 0.75
C VAL A 2 12.80 7.21 -0.24
N THR A 3 12.63 5.91 -0.15
CA THR A 3 13.25 4.95 -1.07
C THR A 3 12.28 4.65 -2.20
N SER A 4 12.78 4.05 -3.29
CA SER A 4 11.95 3.55 -4.40
C SER A 4 10.80 2.66 -3.91
N ILE A 5 11.01 1.97 -2.79
CA ILE A 5 10.04 1.12 -2.11
C ILE A 5 8.81 1.92 -1.64
N THR A 6 8.99 3.15 -1.14
CA THR A 6 7.88 4.01 -0.68
C THR A 6 6.92 4.37 -1.82
N PHE A 7 7.43 4.55 -3.04
CA PHE A 7 6.61 4.81 -4.23
C PHE A 7 5.78 3.60 -4.65
N PHE A 8 6.36 2.40 -4.56
CA PHE A 8 5.62 1.16 -4.84
C PHE A 8 4.54 0.90 -3.80
N TYR A 9 4.81 1.15 -2.52
CA TYR A 9 3.79 1.08 -1.47
C TYR A 9 2.64 2.06 -1.73
N ALA A 10 2.92 3.28 -2.17
CA ALA A 10 1.89 4.24 -2.54
C ALA A 10 1.03 3.71 -3.71
N ALA A 11 1.68 3.17 -4.75
CA ALA A 11 0.98 2.61 -5.91
C ALA A 11 0.08 1.42 -5.52
N PHE A 12 0.58 0.49 -4.70
CA PHE A 12 -0.21 -0.64 -4.22
C PHE A 12 -1.35 -0.22 -3.29
N ALA A 13 -1.13 0.79 -2.44
CA ALA A 13 -2.19 1.33 -1.61
C ALA A 13 -3.32 1.93 -2.46
N LEU A 14 -2.99 2.70 -3.49
CA LEU A 14 -3.97 3.27 -4.41
C LEU A 14 -4.70 2.18 -5.22
N LEU A 15 -3.98 1.20 -5.76
CA LEU A 15 -4.57 0.06 -6.47
C LEU A 15 -5.50 -0.74 -5.56
N GLY A 16 -5.09 -1.01 -4.32
CA GLY A 16 -5.92 -1.66 -3.32
C GLY A 16 -7.17 -0.85 -2.98
N GLY A 17 -7.08 0.49 -2.97
CA GLY A 17 -8.24 1.37 -2.80
C GLY A 17 -9.22 1.28 -3.96
N VAL A 18 -8.71 1.21 -5.20
CA VAL A 18 -9.53 1.04 -6.42
C VAL A 18 -10.21 -0.32 -6.43
N ILE A 19 -9.45 -1.39 -6.21
CA ILE A 19 -9.94 -2.77 -6.19
C ILE A 19 -10.95 -2.93 -5.07
N GLY A 20 -10.62 -2.45 -3.86
CA GLY A 20 -11.51 -2.44 -2.71
C GLY A 20 -12.84 -1.77 -3.01
N ALA A 21 -12.81 -0.57 -3.58
CA ALA A 21 -14.03 0.16 -3.95
C ALA A 21 -14.87 -0.61 -4.98
N ARG A 22 -14.25 -1.27 -5.95
CA ARG A 22 -14.95 -2.11 -6.92
C ARG A 22 -15.59 -3.34 -6.26
N LEU A 23 -14.89 -4.01 -5.36
CA LEU A 23 -15.39 -5.19 -4.65
C LEU A 23 -16.61 -4.85 -3.78
N VAL A 24 -16.61 -3.69 -3.14
CA VAL A 24 -17.72 -3.25 -2.28
C VAL A 24 -18.78 -2.40 -3.00
N GLN A 25 -18.72 -2.34 -4.33
CA GLN A 25 -19.62 -1.55 -5.18
C GLN A 25 -19.71 -0.06 -4.77
N ALA A 26 -18.62 0.49 -4.25
CA ALA A 26 -18.47 1.91 -3.96
C ALA A 26 -17.94 2.69 -5.17
N ARG A 27 -18.06 4.02 -5.11
CA ARG A 27 -17.41 4.89 -6.11
C ARG A 27 -15.90 4.70 -6.05
N MET A 28 -15.28 4.42 -7.20
CA MET A 28 -13.81 4.26 -7.32
C MET A 28 -13.06 5.47 -6.74
N SER A 29 -13.56 6.68 -6.98
CA SER A 29 -12.97 7.91 -6.45
C SER A 29 -12.89 7.89 -4.92
N ALA A 30 -13.93 7.39 -4.23
CA ALA A 30 -13.92 7.30 -2.77
C ALA A 30 -12.84 6.34 -2.25
N GLY A 31 -12.60 5.22 -2.96
CA GLY A 31 -11.52 4.29 -2.63
C GLY A 31 -10.13 4.88 -2.82
N VAL A 32 -9.91 5.59 -3.94
CA VAL A 32 -8.65 6.28 -4.23
C VAL A 32 -8.37 7.37 -3.21
N TYR A 33 -9.34 8.23 -2.93
CA TYR A 33 -9.17 9.33 -1.96
C TYR A 33 -8.99 8.80 -0.54
N SER A 34 -9.69 7.73 -0.16
CA SER A 34 -9.51 7.06 1.14
C SER A 34 -8.10 6.48 1.28
N ALA A 35 -7.66 5.66 0.34
CA ALA A 35 -6.33 5.05 0.38
C ALA A 35 -5.21 6.10 0.28
N GLY A 36 -5.39 7.13 -0.55
CA GLY A 36 -4.44 8.24 -0.70
C GLY A 36 -4.32 9.08 0.58
N ALA A 37 -5.42 9.44 1.21
CA ALA A 37 -5.41 10.17 2.47
C ALA A 37 -4.78 9.34 3.60
N GLY A 38 -5.13 8.05 3.68
CA GLY A 38 -4.49 7.11 4.60
C GLY A 38 -2.97 7.08 4.42
N PHE A 39 -2.50 6.97 3.18
CA PHE A 39 -1.08 6.94 2.87
C PHE A 39 -0.36 8.23 3.29
N LEU A 40 -0.92 9.40 2.92
CA LEU A 40 -0.33 10.69 3.30
C LEU A 40 -0.26 10.89 4.81
N ALA A 41 -1.31 10.48 5.54
CA ALA A 41 -1.31 10.53 7.00
C ALA A 41 -0.23 9.61 7.60
N SER A 42 -0.13 8.39 7.09
CA SER A 42 0.90 7.42 7.51
C SER A 42 2.32 7.96 7.32
N VAL A 43 2.58 8.54 6.15
CA VAL A 43 3.87 9.15 5.82
C VAL A 43 4.15 10.32 6.75
N ALA A 44 3.17 11.21 6.98
CA ALA A 44 3.34 12.33 7.91
C ALA A 44 3.67 11.84 9.33
N THR A 45 3.07 10.74 9.80
CA THR A 45 3.40 10.16 11.10
C THR A 45 4.82 9.62 11.16
N GLN A 46 5.30 8.92 10.13
CA GLN A 46 6.69 8.43 10.09
C GLN A 46 7.70 9.57 9.99
N LEU A 47 7.39 10.63 9.23
CA LEU A 47 8.26 11.81 9.12
C LEU A 47 8.39 12.57 10.44
N ASN A 48 7.39 12.49 11.31
CA ASN A 48 7.45 13.03 12.68
C ASN A 48 8.13 12.09 13.69
N GLY A 49 8.79 11.02 13.22
CA GLY A 49 9.46 10.04 14.10
C GLY A 49 8.51 9.06 14.79
N GLY A 50 7.25 8.99 14.36
CA GLY A 50 6.30 8.01 14.86
C GLY A 50 6.70 6.57 14.49
N SER A 51 6.34 5.62 15.36
CA SER A 51 6.57 4.20 15.11
C SER A 51 5.73 3.68 13.93
N GLU A 52 6.13 2.54 13.35
CA GLU A 52 5.37 1.90 12.27
C GLU A 52 3.92 1.59 12.68
N ALA A 53 3.72 1.18 13.94
CA ALA A 53 2.38 0.94 14.49
C ALA A 53 1.53 2.22 14.53
N ALA A 54 2.13 3.36 14.88
CA ALA A 54 1.45 4.66 14.86
C ALA A 54 1.13 5.11 13.42
N ALA A 55 2.04 4.87 12.48
CA ALA A 55 1.83 5.16 11.06
C ALA A 55 0.73 4.29 10.44
N PHE A 56 0.61 3.04 10.87
CA PHE A 56 -0.48 2.16 10.45
C PHE A 56 -1.83 2.57 11.05
N ALA A 57 -1.85 2.93 12.34
CA ALA A 57 -3.06 3.41 13.00
C ALA A 57 -3.60 4.70 12.35
N THR A 58 -2.71 5.64 12.03
CA THR A 58 -3.06 6.89 11.34
C THR A 58 -3.51 6.66 9.90
N PHE A 59 -2.93 5.68 9.20
CA PHE A 59 -3.45 5.22 7.90
C PHE A 59 -4.92 4.80 8.01
N LEU A 60 -5.21 3.87 8.93
CA LEU A 60 -6.57 3.33 9.10
C LEU A 60 -7.57 4.41 9.49
N LEU A 61 -7.18 5.30 10.40
CA LEU A 61 -7.99 6.44 10.84
C LEU A 61 -8.32 7.38 9.68
N ALA A 62 -7.32 7.85 8.94
CA ALA A 62 -7.52 8.80 7.85
C ALA A 62 -8.31 8.17 6.69
N ALA A 63 -8.01 6.92 6.32
CA ALA A 63 -8.75 6.20 5.28
C ALA A 63 -10.22 5.99 5.69
N SER A 64 -10.50 5.67 6.95
CA SER A 64 -11.85 5.52 7.49
C SER A 64 -12.59 6.85 7.52
N LEU A 65 -11.94 7.93 7.99
CA LEU A 65 -12.48 9.29 8.00
C LEU A 65 -12.91 9.75 6.61
N MET A 66 -12.04 9.55 5.61
CA MET A 66 -12.40 9.85 4.23
C MET A 66 -13.58 9.00 3.74
N GLY A 67 -13.60 7.71 4.09
CA GLY A 67 -14.75 6.84 3.78
C GLY A 67 -16.07 7.36 4.36
N LEU A 68 -16.05 7.86 5.60
CA LEU A 68 -17.20 8.48 6.26
C LEU A 68 -17.61 9.80 5.58
N LEU A 69 -16.66 10.65 5.18
CA LEU A 69 -16.93 11.89 4.43
C LEU A 69 -17.60 11.60 3.08
N PHE A 70 -17.25 10.49 2.43
CA PHE A 70 -17.91 10.01 1.22
C PHE A 70 -19.20 9.23 1.48
N LYS A 71 -19.69 9.20 2.72
CA LYS A 71 -20.92 8.50 3.14
C LYS A 71 -20.92 7.01 2.79
N LEU A 72 -19.75 6.36 2.82
CA LEU A 72 -19.64 4.92 2.63
C LEU A 72 -20.22 4.17 3.83
N ARG A 73 -20.85 3.01 3.57
CA ARG A 73 -21.30 2.13 4.65
C ARG A 73 -20.09 1.54 5.38
N PRO A 74 -20.17 1.23 6.69
CA PRO A 74 -19.05 0.64 7.43
C PRO A 74 -18.46 -0.60 6.76
N LEU A 75 -19.31 -1.45 6.17
CA LEU A 75 -18.90 -2.64 5.45
C LEU A 75 -18.06 -2.32 4.19
N GLN A 76 -18.37 -1.20 3.51
CA GLN A 76 -17.62 -0.75 2.34
C GLN A 76 -16.25 -0.22 2.73
N ILE A 77 -16.18 0.54 3.83
CA ILE A 77 -14.91 1.04 4.37
C ILE A 77 -14.01 -0.15 4.77
N ALA A 78 -14.56 -1.11 5.50
CA ALA A 78 -13.82 -2.31 5.91
C ALA A 78 -13.30 -3.09 4.69
N GLY A 79 -14.11 -3.27 3.65
CA GLY A 79 -13.68 -3.95 2.43
C GLY A 79 -12.60 -3.19 1.65
N ILE A 80 -12.66 -1.86 1.61
CA ILE A 80 -11.61 -1.02 1.01
C ILE A 80 -10.30 -1.18 1.80
N LEU A 81 -10.35 -1.07 3.13
CA LEU A 81 -9.16 -1.21 3.98
C LEU A 81 -8.53 -2.60 3.85
N ALA A 82 -9.34 -3.66 3.89
CA ALA A 82 -8.87 -5.02 3.71
C ALA A 82 -8.18 -5.21 2.36
N ALA A 83 -8.78 -4.71 1.27
CA ALA A 83 -8.19 -4.77 -0.05
C ALA A 83 -6.86 -4.00 -0.13
N VAL A 84 -6.78 -2.80 0.47
CA VAL A 84 -5.54 -2.03 0.53
C VAL A 84 -4.43 -2.80 1.24
N ILE A 85 -4.72 -3.38 2.40
CA ILE A 85 -3.74 -4.16 3.17
C ILE A 85 -3.27 -5.37 2.35
N VAL A 86 -4.19 -6.16 1.82
CA VAL A 86 -3.85 -7.37 1.05
C VAL A 86 -3.03 -7.03 -0.18
N VAL A 87 -3.45 -6.04 -0.98
CA VAL A 87 -2.71 -5.63 -2.19
C VAL A 87 -1.34 -5.08 -1.83
N SER A 88 -1.21 -4.34 -0.73
CA SER A 88 0.09 -3.81 -0.29
C SER A 88 1.04 -4.91 0.19
N VAL A 89 0.54 -5.91 0.92
CA VAL A 89 1.34 -7.05 1.38
C VAL A 89 1.77 -7.92 0.19
N VAL A 90 0.83 -8.26 -0.70
CA VAL A 90 1.12 -9.06 -1.89
C VAL A 90 2.09 -8.32 -2.83
N GLY A 91 1.88 -7.02 -3.03
CA GLY A 91 2.76 -6.18 -3.83
C GLY A 91 4.19 -6.12 -3.28
N SER A 92 4.34 -5.93 -1.96
CA SER A 92 5.64 -5.93 -1.30
C SER A 92 6.37 -7.28 -1.44
N PHE A 93 5.64 -8.39 -1.30
CA PHE A 93 6.19 -9.73 -1.50
C PHE A 93 6.67 -9.93 -2.95
N MET A 94 5.88 -9.53 -3.94
CA MET A 94 6.25 -9.64 -5.37
C MET A 94 7.48 -8.81 -5.72
N ILE A 95 7.61 -7.59 -5.19
CA ILE A 95 8.80 -6.76 -5.40
C ILE A 95 10.02 -7.39 -4.75
N SER A 96 9.90 -7.86 -3.51
CA SER A 96 11.00 -8.51 -2.80
C SER A 96 11.46 -9.78 -3.52
N PHE A 97 10.50 -10.55 -4.07
CA PHE A 97 10.79 -11.71 -4.89
C PHE A 97 11.52 -11.34 -6.19
N ALA A 98 11.04 -10.33 -6.93
CA ALA A 98 11.67 -9.89 -8.17
C ALA A 98 13.10 -9.40 -7.96
N LEU A 99 13.34 -8.58 -6.92
CA LEU A 99 14.68 -8.11 -6.55
C LEU A 99 15.58 -9.25 -6.07
N GLY A 100 15.04 -10.21 -5.31
CA GLY A 100 15.78 -11.39 -4.89
C GLY A 100 16.17 -12.29 -6.06
N PHE A 101 15.26 -12.47 -7.01
CA PHE A 101 15.50 -13.24 -8.23
C PHE A 101 16.55 -12.57 -9.11
N GLU A 102 16.47 -11.26 -9.36
CA GLU A 102 17.44 -10.51 -10.15
C GLU A 102 18.85 -10.63 -9.56
N ASN A 103 18.99 -10.41 -8.25
CA ASN A 103 20.28 -10.53 -7.56
C ASN A 103 20.83 -11.97 -7.59
N GLY A 104 19.96 -12.97 -7.43
CA GLY A 104 20.33 -14.39 -7.52
C GLY A 104 20.77 -14.78 -8.93
N PHE A 105 20.04 -14.32 -9.95
CA PHE A 105 20.35 -14.55 -11.36
C PHE A 105 21.67 -13.90 -11.76
N LEU A 106 21.88 -12.63 -11.42
CA LEU A 106 23.14 -11.92 -11.70
C LEU A 106 24.34 -12.58 -11.00
N LYS A 107 24.15 -13.08 -9.77
CA LYS A 107 25.21 -13.79 -9.04
C LYS A 107 25.53 -15.14 -9.70
N ALA A 108 24.52 -15.88 -10.14
CA ALA A 108 24.70 -17.15 -10.85
C ALA A 108 25.40 -16.95 -12.21
N LEU A 109 24.96 -15.95 -12.98
CA LEU A 109 25.53 -15.59 -14.27
C LEU A 109 27.01 -15.17 -14.15
N ASN A 110 27.33 -14.33 -13.16
CA ASN A 110 28.71 -13.90 -12.89
C ASN A 110 29.60 -15.04 -12.36
N HIS A 111 29.03 -16.11 -11.81
CA HIS A 111 29.79 -17.30 -11.40
C HIS A 111 30.05 -18.23 -12.59
N SER A 112 29.09 -18.38 -13.50
CA SER A 112 29.25 -19.19 -14.72
C SER A 112 30.11 -18.52 -15.80
N LEU A 113 30.21 -17.19 -15.78
CA LEU A 113 31.05 -16.40 -16.68
C LEU A 113 32.48 -16.18 -16.16
N LYS A 114 32.80 -16.65 -14.95
CA LYS A 114 34.20 -16.71 -14.50
C LYS A 114 34.90 -17.86 -15.25
N PRO A 115 36.01 -17.60 -15.96
CA PRO A 115 36.79 -18.63 -16.64
C PRO A 115 37.41 -19.64 -15.66
#